data_AF-I7LDT2-F1
#
_entry.id   AF-I7LDT2-F1
#
_cell.length_a   1.000
_cell.length_b   1.000
_cell.length_c   1.000
_cell.angle_alpha   90.00
_cell.angle_beta   90.00
_cell.angle_gamma   90.00
#
_symmetry.space_group_name_H-M   'P 1'
#
loop_
_entity.id
_entity.type
_entity.pdbx_description
1 polymer ?
#
loop_
_entity_poly.entity_id
_entity_poly.type
_entity_poly.pdbx_seq_one_letter_code
_entity_poly.pdbx_strand_id
1 'polypeptide(L)'
;MENSAIPCVQFVLKQSMTKAVISSYSISKYCKSARMSRSTFYRTFENGKVDLLYKGLEESLKDSLMPKKFDKTMRMSIYRGLKEIEAEKNFYLSIYKITRMEDRSIIRVRLKKLAYQIVMKYADKFEGLPKRKGKTLGNLIYNNISEWITHGCLENVNEIYQQLELLLPQVEGHRCSDNNK
;
A
#
# COMPACT_ATOMS: atom_id res chain seq x y z
N MET A 1 29.87 -20.77 0.75
CA MET A 1 29.27 -19.59 0.10
C MET A 1 27.84 -19.48 0.61
N GLU A 2 27.61 -18.59 1.57
CA GLU A 2 26.29 -18.43 2.20
C GLU A 2 25.26 -17.96 1.17
N ASN A 3 24.12 -18.66 1.11
CA ASN A 3 22.90 -18.20 0.46
C ASN A 3 22.40 -16.93 1.19
N SER A 4 23.00 -15.78 0.90
CA SER A 4 22.46 -14.50 1.36
C SER A 4 21.22 -14.20 0.52
N ALA A 5 20.05 -14.59 1.03
CA ALA A 5 18.77 -14.26 0.45
C ALA A 5 18.72 -12.76 0.12
N ILE A 6 18.28 -12.43 -1.09
CA ILE A 6 18.09 -11.04 -1.50
C ILE A 6 17.04 -10.44 -0.55
N PRO A 7 17.36 -9.37 0.20
CA PRO A 7 16.39 -8.75 1.10
C PRO A 7 15.19 -8.23 0.30
N CYS A 8 13.97 -8.30 0.87
CA CYS A 8 12.79 -7.80 0.15
C CYS A 8 12.95 -6.31 -0.20
N VAL A 9 12.34 -5.87 -1.30
CA VAL A 9 12.52 -4.52 -1.84
C VAL A 9 12.12 -3.47 -0.81
N GLN A 10 10.98 -3.67 -0.17
CA GLN A 10 10.46 -2.83 0.90
C GLN A 10 11.43 -2.74 2.08
N PHE A 11 12.04 -3.82 2.53
CA PHE A 11 13.02 -3.81 3.63
C PHE A 11 14.20 -2.89 3.30
N VAL A 12 14.80 -3.04 2.12
CA VAL A 12 15.94 -2.22 1.70
C VAL A 12 15.57 -0.73 1.61
N LEU A 13 14.40 -0.42 1.07
CA LEU A 13 13.93 0.96 0.95
C LEU A 13 13.61 1.58 2.33
N LYS A 14 12.91 0.84 3.20
CA LYS A 14 12.55 1.29 4.56
C LYS A 14 13.77 1.64 5.40
N GLN A 15 14.88 0.90 5.30
CA GLN A 15 16.12 1.24 5.99
C GLN A 15 16.61 2.66 5.69
N SER A 16 16.37 3.15 4.47
CA SER A 16 16.81 4.48 4.03
C SER A 16 15.79 5.59 4.24
N MET A 17 14.50 5.26 4.38
CA MET A 17 13.40 6.23 4.25
C MET A 17 12.50 6.33 5.50
N THR A 18 12.65 5.45 6.50
CA THR A 18 11.76 5.45 7.68
C THR A 18 12.19 6.47 8.74
N LYS A 19 13.50 6.73 8.88
CA LYS A 19 14.02 7.64 9.92
C LYS A 19 13.68 9.11 9.68
N ALA A 20 13.67 9.54 8.43
CA ALA A 20 13.38 10.91 8.04
C ALA A 20 12.88 10.95 6.59
N VAL A 21 12.11 11.98 6.25
CA VAL A 21 11.68 12.23 4.87
C VAL A 21 12.87 12.67 4.03
N ILE A 22 13.18 11.92 2.97
CA ILE A 22 14.29 12.25 2.06
C ILE A 22 13.80 12.86 0.75
N SER A 23 14.62 13.72 0.13
CA SER A 23 14.32 14.40 -1.13
C SER A 23 14.95 13.74 -2.36
N SER A 24 15.87 12.79 -2.17
CA SER A 24 16.49 12.05 -3.25
C SER A 24 16.80 10.61 -2.84
N TYR A 25 16.88 9.72 -3.82
CA TYR A 25 17.26 8.32 -3.60
C TYR A 25 17.97 7.77 -4.83
N SER A 26 19.13 7.16 -4.62
CA SER A 26 20.03 6.67 -5.67
C SER A 26 19.87 5.16 -5.89
N ILE A 27 19.76 4.76 -7.16
CA ILE A 27 19.79 3.34 -7.57
C ILE A 27 21.08 2.68 -7.12
N SER A 28 22.22 3.39 -7.17
CA SER A 28 23.51 2.84 -6.72
C SER A 28 23.50 2.51 -5.21
N LYS A 29 22.87 3.37 -4.39
CA LYS A 29 22.69 3.14 -2.95
C LYS A 29 21.80 1.92 -2.69
N TYR A 30 20.70 1.81 -3.44
CA TYR A 30 19.84 0.64 -3.38
C TYR A 30 20.60 -0.64 -3.76
N CYS A 31 21.28 -0.64 -4.91
CA CYS A 31 22.03 -1.80 -5.41
C CYS A 31 23.07 -2.30 -4.40
N LYS A 32 23.80 -1.38 -3.77
CA LYS A 32 24.77 -1.69 -2.71
C LYS A 32 24.10 -2.36 -1.51
N SER A 33 22.95 -1.84 -1.08
CA SER A 33 22.22 -2.33 0.10
C SER A 33 21.54 -3.69 -0.18
N ALA A 34 21.02 -3.87 -1.40
CA ALA A 34 20.42 -5.12 -1.87
C ALA A 34 21.45 -6.16 -2.33
N ARG A 35 22.76 -5.85 -2.24
CA ARG A 35 23.87 -6.69 -2.74
C ARG A 35 23.66 -7.15 -4.19
N MET A 36 23.18 -6.25 -5.05
CA MET A 36 22.93 -6.52 -6.47
C MET A 36 23.73 -5.60 -7.38
N SER A 37 24.05 -6.07 -8.59
CA SER A 37 24.66 -5.22 -9.62
C SER A 37 23.63 -4.29 -10.28
N ARG A 38 24.08 -3.18 -10.87
CA ARG A 38 23.19 -2.30 -11.66
C ARG A 38 22.63 -2.99 -12.90
N SER A 39 23.39 -3.88 -13.53
CA SER A 39 22.90 -4.68 -14.66
C SER A 39 21.73 -5.58 -14.23
N THR A 40 21.89 -6.28 -13.11
CA THR A 40 20.80 -7.07 -12.51
C THR A 40 19.60 -6.19 -12.18
N PHE A 41 19.82 -5.00 -11.63
CA PHE A 41 18.74 -4.06 -11.30
C PHE A 41 17.89 -3.70 -12.53
N TYR A 42 18.50 -3.27 -13.63
CA TYR A 42 17.74 -2.87 -14.82
C TYR A 42 17.08 -4.05 -15.55
N ARG A 43 17.56 -5.28 -15.34
CA ARG A 43 16.87 -6.50 -15.79
C ARG A 43 15.65 -6.83 -14.93
N THR A 44 15.68 -6.49 -13.64
CA THR A 44 14.57 -6.74 -12.70
C THR A 44 13.51 -5.65 -12.72
N PHE A 45 13.94 -4.39 -12.88
CA PHE A 45 13.08 -3.20 -12.85
C PHE A 45 13.20 -2.48 -14.19
N GLU A 46 12.34 -2.87 -15.14
CA GLU A 46 12.36 -2.39 -16.53
C GLU A 46 12.20 -0.86 -16.61
N ASN A 47 11.26 -0.29 -15.84
CA ASN A 47 11.07 1.15 -15.71
C ASN A 47 11.96 1.77 -14.62
N GLY A 48 13.06 1.08 -14.28
CA GLY A 48 14.07 1.50 -13.33
C GLY A 48 13.50 1.89 -11.97
N LYS A 49 13.71 3.16 -11.57
CA LYS A 49 13.33 3.65 -10.25
C LYS A 49 11.82 3.59 -10.00
N VAL A 50 10.98 3.75 -11.03
CA VAL A 50 9.51 3.74 -10.87
C VAL A 50 9.03 2.37 -10.41
N ASP A 51 9.52 1.31 -11.04
CA ASP A 51 9.16 -0.07 -10.66
C ASP A 51 9.68 -0.43 -9.27
N LEU A 52 10.90 0.00 -8.94
CA LEU A 52 11.47 -0.17 -7.61
C LEU A 52 10.58 0.45 -6.53
N LEU A 53 10.20 1.73 -6.70
CA LEU A 53 9.40 2.46 -5.71
C LEU A 53 7.99 1.91 -5.61
N TYR A 54 7.35 1.58 -6.74
CA TYR A 54 6.07 0.89 -6.73
C TYR A 54 6.17 -0.44 -5.98
N LYS A 55 7.21 -1.24 -6.22
CA LYS A 55 7.35 -2.55 -5.59
C LYS A 55 7.47 -2.44 -4.07
N GLY A 56 8.23 -1.46 -3.58
CA GLY A 56 8.30 -1.16 -2.15
C GLY A 56 6.95 -0.75 -1.55
N LEU A 57 6.20 0.12 -2.24
CA LEU A 57 4.85 0.52 -1.81
C LEU A 57 3.87 -0.64 -1.84
N GLU A 58 3.94 -1.48 -2.88
CA GLU A 58 3.09 -2.66 -3.05
C GLU A 58 3.29 -3.63 -1.87
N GLU A 59 4.54 -3.99 -1.58
CA GLU A 59 4.89 -4.86 -0.46
C GLU A 59 4.41 -4.23 0.87
N SER A 60 4.65 -2.93 1.09
CA SER A 60 4.19 -2.26 2.30
C SER A 60 2.70 -2.22 2.50
N LEU A 61 1.93 -1.92 1.46
CA LEU A 61 0.48 -1.92 1.55
C LEU A 61 -0.09 -3.33 1.66
N LYS A 62 0.52 -4.33 1.03
CA LYS A 62 0.11 -5.73 1.21
C LYS A 62 0.35 -6.16 2.66
N ASP A 63 1.53 -5.90 3.21
CA ASP A 63 1.83 -6.26 4.61
C ASP A 63 0.90 -5.54 5.60
N SER A 64 0.60 -4.27 5.31
CA SER A 64 -0.26 -3.45 6.17
C SER A 64 -1.72 -3.88 6.09
N LEU A 65 -2.30 -3.95 4.88
CA LEU A 65 -3.75 -4.01 4.68
C LEU A 65 -4.28 -5.41 4.35
N MET A 66 -3.44 -6.40 4.05
CA MET A 66 -3.91 -7.77 3.86
C MET A 66 -4.22 -8.44 5.20
N PRO A 67 -5.21 -9.34 5.26
CA PRO A 67 -5.57 -9.99 6.51
C PRO A 67 -4.42 -10.91 6.97
N LYS A 68 -3.96 -10.72 8.21
CA LYS A 68 -2.98 -11.58 8.88
C LYS A 68 -3.69 -12.73 9.61
N LYS A 69 -2.95 -13.78 9.98
CA LYS A 69 -3.50 -14.98 10.64
C LYS A 69 -4.28 -14.68 11.94
N PHE A 70 -3.89 -13.62 12.64
CA PHE A 70 -4.51 -13.19 13.90
C PHE A 70 -5.62 -12.15 13.73
N ASP A 71 -5.84 -11.65 12.51
CA ASP A 71 -6.89 -10.69 12.25
C ASP A 71 -8.23 -11.42 12.16
N LYS A 72 -9.07 -11.28 13.19
CA LYS A 72 -10.39 -11.94 13.26
C LYS A 72 -11.42 -11.32 12.32
N THR A 73 -11.23 -10.05 11.96
CA THR A 73 -12.17 -9.29 11.11
C THR A 73 -11.43 -8.37 10.12
N MET A 74 -12.12 -7.96 9.07
CA MET A 74 -11.62 -6.95 8.13
C MET A 74 -11.36 -5.61 8.84
N ARG A 75 -12.24 -5.23 9.78
CA ARG A 75 -12.09 -4.06 10.66
C ARG A 75 -10.75 -4.05 11.38
N MET A 76 -10.40 -5.14 12.05
CA MET A 76 -9.09 -5.27 12.74
C MET A 76 -7.93 -5.15 11.77
N SER A 77 -8.03 -5.78 10.59
CA SER A 77 -6.97 -5.76 9.59
C SER A 77 -6.71 -4.35 9.07
N ILE A 78 -7.78 -3.58 8.82
CA ILE A 78 -7.67 -2.19 8.34
C ILE A 78 -7.13 -1.29 9.42
N TYR A 79 -7.67 -1.36 10.64
CA TYR A 79 -7.19 -0.53 11.74
C TYR A 79 -5.69 -0.76 12.03
N ARG A 80 -5.28 -2.03 12.10
CA ARG A 80 -3.86 -2.41 12.22
C ARG A 80 -3.04 -1.86 11.05
N GLY A 81 -3.52 -2.04 9.83
CA GLY A 81 -2.82 -1.56 8.64
C GLY A 81 -2.64 -0.04 8.62
N LEU A 82 -3.65 0.72 9.06
CA LEU A 82 -3.54 2.17 9.19
C LEU A 82 -2.49 2.56 10.25
N LYS A 83 -2.42 1.84 11.38
CA LYS A 83 -1.37 2.04 12.39
C LYS A 83 0.03 1.74 11.84
N GLU A 84 0.19 0.68 11.06
CA GLU A 84 1.46 0.35 10.40
C GLU A 84 1.86 1.44 9.39
N ILE A 85 0.90 1.96 8.61
CA ILE A 85 1.12 3.08 7.69
C ILE A 85 1.53 4.36 8.43
N GLU A 86 0.85 4.71 9.52
CA GLU A 86 1.17 5.88 10.37
C GLU A 86 2.60 5.80 10.92
N ALA A 87 2.98 4.65 11.47
CA ALA A 87 4.32 4.40 12.01
C ALA A 87 5.42 4.54 10.93
N GLU A 88 5.08 4.25 9.68
CA GLU A 88 6.00 4.26 8.55
C GLU A 88 5.79 5.45 7.61
N LYS A 89 5.06 6.49 8.04
CA LYS A 89 4.68 7.62 7.17
C LYS A 89 5.84 8.26 6.41
N ASN A 90 7.02 8.34 7.03
CA ASN A 90 8.24 8.88 6.40
C ASN A 90 8.66 8.09 5.15
N PHE A 91 8.46 6.77 5.13
CA PHE A 91 8.73 5.94 3.97
C PHE A 91 7.83 6.34 2.80
N TYR A 92 6.52 6.45 3.03
CA TYR A 92 5.56 6.85 2.00
C TYR A 92 5.78 8.29 1.51
N LEU A 93 5.99 9.22 2.44
CA LEU A 93 6.28 10.63 2.13
C LEU A 93 7.59 10.79 1.34
N SER A 94 8.62 10.02 1.70
CA SER A 94 9.88 10.00 0.95
C SER A 94 9.63 9.57 -0.49
N ILE A 95 8.88 8.47 -0.70
CA ILE A 95 8.55 8.00 -2.04
C ILE A 95 7.76 9.06 -2.82
N TYR A 96 6.76 9.68 -2.20
CA TYR A 96 6.03 10.79 -2.83
C TYR A 96 6.98 11.93 -3.25
N LYS A 97 7.88 12.37 -2.36
CA LYS A 97 8.80 13.50 -2.59
C LYS A 97 9.83 13.21 -3.68
N ILE A 98 10.39 12.00 -3.75
CA ILE A 98 11.43 11.64 -4.72
C ILE A 98 10.89 11.29 -6.12
N THR A 99 9.57 11.14 -6.26
CA THR A 99 8.92 10.69 -7.50
C THR A 99 8.45 11.91 -8.29
N ARG A 100 8.74 11.95 -9.60
CA ARG A 100 8.29 13.01 -10.51
C ARG A 100 6.78 12.92 -10.74
N MET A 101 6.16 14.01 -11.20
CA MET A 101 4.70 14.07 -11.37
C MET A 101 4.18 12.98 -12.33
N GLU A 102 4.87 12.74 -13.45
CA GLU A 102 4.52 11.70 -14.43
C GLU A 102 4.58 10.29 -13.81
N ASP A 103 5.70 9.98 -13.13
CA ASP A 103 5.90 8.71 -12.41
C ASP A 103 4.84 8.49 -11.32
N ARG A 104 4.43 9.56 -10.61
CA ARG A 104 3.36 9.49 -9.59
C ARG A 104 2.04 9.04 -10.21
N SER A 105 1.72 9.46 -11.43
CA SER A 105 0.51 9.02 -12.14
C SER A 105 0.54 7.51 -12.39
N ILE A 106 1.68 7.00 -12.87
CA ILE A 106 1.89 5.57 -13.13
C ILE A 106 1.77 4.77 -11.82
N ILE A 107 2.46 5.19 -10.77
CA ILE A 107 2.38 4.54 -9.45
C ILE A 107 0.95 4.58 -8.91
N ARG A 108 0.27 5.72 -8.99
CA ARG A 108 -1.13 5.90 -8.54
C ARG A 108 -2.08 4.91 -9.20
N VAL A 109 -2.00 4.72 -10.51
CA VAL A 109 -2.84 3.76 -11.24
C VAL A 109 -2.61 2.33 -10.73
N ARG A 110 -1.35 1.95 -10.51
CA ARG A 110 -1.00 0.61 -10.01
C ARG A 110 -1.44 0.42 -8.55
N LEU A 111 -1.30 1.43 -7.70
CA LEU A 111 -1.76 1.37 -6.30
C LEU A 111 -3.28 1.29 -6.18
N LYS A 112 -4.04 1.99 -7.05
CA LYS A 112 -5.50 1.83 -7.13
C LYS A 112 -5.89 0.40 -7.51
N LYS A 113 -5.18 -0.20 -8.47
CA LYS A 113 -5.36 -1.61 -8.85
C LYS A 113 -5.05 -2.54 -7.67
N LEU A 114 -4.01 -2.24 -6.90
CA LEU A 114 -3.67 -2.99 -5.69
C LEU A 114 -4.76 -2.88 -4.61
N ALA A 115 -5.25 -1.67 -4.33
CA ALA A 115 -6.34 -1.45 -3.37
C ALA A 115 -7.61 -2.22 -3.77
N TYR A 116 -7.95 -2.22 -5.07
CA TYR A 116 -9.01 -3.07 -5.61
C TYR A 116 -8.77 -4.56 -5.32
N GLN A 117 -7.56 -5.08 -5.57
CA GLN A 117 -7.23 -6.49 -5.30
C GLN A 117 -7.35 -6.83 -3.81
N ILE A 118 -6.95 -5.93 -2.92
CA ILE A 118 -7.09 -6.09 -1.47
C ILE A 118 -8.58 -6.18 -1.11
N VAL A 119 -9.42 -5.26 -1.60
CA VAL A 119 -10.87 -5.29 -1.39
C VAL A 119 -11.51 -6.58 -1.87
N MET A 120 -11.17 -7.03 -3.09
CA MET A 120 -11.72 -8.28 -3.62
C MET A 120 -11.32 -9.48 -2.78
N LYS A 121 -10.08 -9.54 -2.29
CA LYS A 121 -9.63 -10.63 -1.41
C LYS A 121 -10.39 -10.67 -0.08
N TYR A 122 -10.84 -9.53 0.43
CA TYR A 122 -11.75 -9.50 1.58
C TYR A 122 -13.15 -9.97 1.19
N ALA A 123 -13.70 -9.44 0.10
CA ALA A 123 -15.04 -9.82 -0.38
C ALA A 123 -15.17 -11.31 -0.70
N ASP A 124 -14.12 -11.95 -1.22
CA ASP A 124 -14.06 -13.39 -1.51
C ASP A 124 -14.22 -14.26 -0.25
N LYS A 125 -14.01 -13.71 0.94
CA LYS A 125 -14.29 -14.41 2.22
C LYS A 125 -15.77 -14.36 2.62
N PHE A 126 -16.58 -13.58 1.91
CA PHE A 126 -18.01 -13.40 2.14
C PHE A 126 -18.79 -13.82 0.87
N GLU A 127 -19.90 -13.17 0.55
CA GLU A 127 -20.73 -13.48 -0.63
C GLU A 127 -20.13 -12.98 -1.96
N GLY A 128 -18.92 -12.42 -1.94
CA GLY A 128 -18.30 -11.79 -3.10
C GLY A 128 -18.87 -10.40 -3.40
N LEU A 129 -18.19 -9.68 -4.31
CA LEU A 129 -18.52 -8.29 -4.65
C LEU A 129 -18.48 -8.08 -6.17
N PRO A 130 -19.47 -7.41 -6.79
CA PRO A 130 -19.39 -7.09 -8.22
C PRO A 130 -18.14 -6.28 -8.54
N LYS A 131 -17.42 -6.65 -9.61
CA LYS A 131 -16.12 -6.04 -10.00
C LYS A 131 -16.17 -4.50 -10.02
N ARG A 132 -17.26 -3.91 -10.54
CA ARG A 132 -17.47 -2.45 -10.59
C ARG A 132 -17.54 -1.83 -9.20
N LYS A 133 -18.26 -2.47 -8.26
CA LYS A 133 -18.33 -2.03 -6.85
C LYS A 133 -16.96 -2.16 -6.19
N GLY A 134 -16.28 -3.30 -6.36
CA GLY A 134 -14.93 -3.49 -5.83
C GLY A 134 -13.95 -2.43 -6.31
N LYS A 135 -13.97 -2.08 -7.61
CA LYS A 135 -13.12 -1.02 -8.16
C LYS A 135 -13.42 0.34 -7.53
N THR A 136 -14.70 0.64 -7.29
CA THR A 136 -15.14 1.89 -6.66
C THR A 136 -14.64 1.96 -5.21
N LEU A 137 -14.88 0.92 -4.41
CA LEU A 137 -14.44 0.85 -3.02
C LEU A 137 -12.91 0.89 -2.91
N GLY A 138 -12.19 0.14 -3.75
CA GLY A 138 -10.72 0.16 -3.78
C GLY A 138 -10.17 1.55 -4.10
N ASN A 139 -10.79 2.28 -5.03
CA ASN A 139 -10.41 3.67 -5.33
C ASN A 139 -10.67 4.61 -4.15
N LEU A 140 -11.82 4.46 -3.46
CA LEU A 140 -12.16 5.28 -2.29
C LEU A 140 -11.16 5.03 -1.15
N ILE A 141 -10.90 3.77 -0.82
CA ILE A 141 -9.91 3.40 0.21
C ILE A 141 -8.53 3.97 -0.15
N TYR A 142 -8.09 3.77 -1.40
CA TYR A 142 -6.81 4.32 -1.85
C TYR A 142 -6.76 5.84 -1.72
N ASN A 143 -7.80 6.55 -2.15
CA ASN A 143 -7.79 8.01 -2.13
C ASN A 143 -7.71 8.53 -0.68
N ASN A 144 -8.53 8.01 0.25
CA ASN A 144 -8.50 8.42 1.66
C ASN A 144 -7.13 8.16 2.29
N ILE A 145 -6.58 6.94 2.13
CA ILE A 145 -5.27 6.60 2.69
C ILE A 145 -4.16 7.45 2.04
N SER A 146 -4.18 7.61 0.73
CA SER A 146 -3.17 8.38 0.01
C SER A 146 -3.18 9.85 0.42
N GLU A 147 -4.37 10.44 0.56
CA GLU A 147 -4.54 11.83 0.99
C GLU A 147 -4.01 12.04 2.40
N TRP A 148 -4.43 11.20 3.34
CA TRP A 148 -3.96 11.20 4.73
C TRP A 148 -2.43 11.10 4.82
N ILE A 149 -1.83 10.16 4.08
CA ILE A 149 -0.38 10.00 3.99
C ILE A 149 0.29 11.27 3.44
N THR A 150 -0.21 11.84 2.34
CA THR A 150 0.42 13.01 1.70
C THR A 150 0.34 14.27 2.54
N HIS A 151 -0.65 14.37 3.43
CA HIS A 151 -0.72 15.42 4.45
C HIS A 151 0.16 15.13 5.67
N GLY A 152 0.86 13.99 5.72
CA GLY A 152 1.79 13.65 6.80
C GLY A 152 1.16 12.93 7.98
N CYS A 153 0.01 12.30 7.76
CA CYS A 153 -0.81 11.67 8.78
C CYS A 153 -1.12 12.65 9.94
N LEU A 154 -1.61 13.85 9.60
CA LEU A 154 -1.96 14.88 10.58
C LEU A 154 -3.27 14.55 11.31
N GLU A 155 -4.24 14.00 10.59
CA GLU A 155 -5.50 13.50 11.15
C GLU A 155 -5.24 12.24 11.99
N ASN A 156 -6.03 12.07 13.04
CA ASN A 156 -5.89 10.90 13.91
C ASN A 156 -6.26 9.64 13.12
N VAL A 157 -5.50 8.56 13.29
CA VAL A 157 -5.80 7.28 12.63
C VAL A 157 -7.24 6.79 12.86
N ASN A 158 -7.84 7.13 14.01
CA ASN A 158 -9.23 6.78 14.33
C ASN A 158 -10.22 7.49 13.39
N GLU A 159 -9.95 8.73 12.99
CA GLU A 159 -10.80 9.51 12.07
C GLU A 159 -10.78 8.87 10.68
N ILE A 160 -9.59 8.51 10.20
CA ILE A 160 -9.43 7.80 8.93
C ILE A 160 -10.06 6.41 8.99
N TYR A 161 -9.88 5.70 10.10
CA TYR A 161 -10.53 4.41 10.31
C TYR A 161 -12.05 4.52 10.23
N GLN A 162 -12.66 5.51 10.89
CA GLN A 162 -14.11 5.73 10.85
C GLN A 162 -14.61 6.01 9.43
N GLN A 163 -13.88 6.81 8.64
CA GLN A 163 -14.20 7.04 7.23
C GLN A 163 -14.18 5.75 6.41
N LEU A 164 -13.17 4.89 6.62
CA LEU A 164 -13.06 3.60 5.93
C LEU A 164 -14.07 2.56 6.45
N GLU A 165 -14.44 2.63 7.72
CA GLU A 165 -15.38 1.70 8.36
C GLU A 165 -16.77 1.76 7.71
N LEU A 166 -17.20 2.95 7.28
CA LEU A 166 -18.45 3.16 6.53
C LEU A 166 -18.50 2.38 5.21
N LEU A 167 -17.34 2.00 4.66
CA LEU A 167 -17.25 1.24 3.42
C LEU A 167 -17.32 -0.28 3.64
N LEU A 168 -17.07 -0.77 4.87
CA LEU A 168 -16.91 -2.19 5.16
C LEU A 168 -18.18 -3.02 5.01
N PRO A 169 -19.38 -2.56 5.43
CA PRO A 169 -20.61 -3.32 5.20
C PRO A 169 -20.83 -3.63 3.71
N GLN A 170 -20.40 -2.73 2.82
CA GLN A 170 -20.50 -2.92 1.38
C GLN A 170 -19.53 -3.98 0.85
N VAL A 171 -18.40 -4.21 1.53
CA VAL A 171 -17.43 -5.27 1.20
C VAL A 171 -17.88 -6.62 1.77
N GLU A 172 -18.47 -6.62 2.97
CA GLU A 172 -18.93 -7.82 3.69
C GLU A 172 -20.21 -8.42 3.08
N GLY A 173 -20.82 -7.74 2.10
CA GLY A 173 -22.06 -8.22 1.47
C GLY A 173 -23.31 -7.93 2.31
N HIS A 174 -23.19 -7.16 3.40
CA HIS A 174 -24.34 -6.63 4.13
C HIS A 174 -25.09 -5.64 3.24
N ARG A 175 -25.99 -6.18 2.43
CA ARG A 175 -27.04 -5.40 1.78
C ARG A 175 -27.99 -4.96 2.90
N CYS A 176 -28.46 -3.72 2.87
CA CYS A 176 -29.70 -3.43 3.58
C CYS A 176 -30.71 -4.47 3.06
N SER A 177 -31.21 -5.33 3.94
CA SER A 177 -32.40 -6.10 3.61
C SER A 177 -33.47 -5.05 3.37
N ASP A 178 -33.82 -4.85 2.11
CA ASP A 178 -35.03 -4.12 1.74
C ASP A 178 -36.22 -4.94 2.26
N ASN A 179 -36.46 -4.86 3.57
CA ASN A 179 -37.71 -5.25 4.20
C ASN A 179 -38.72 -4.15 3.88
N ASN A 180 -39.04 -3.99 2.61
CA ASN A 180 -40.23 -3.28 2.18
C ASN A 180 -41.23 -4.34 1.71
N LYS A 181 -42.10 -4.68 2.67
CA LYS A 181 -43.49 -5.15 2.58
C LYS A 181 -43.96 -5.74 1.25
#